data_AF-A0A831V7Q7-F1
#
_entry.id   AF-A0A831V7Q7-F1
#
_cell.length_a   1.000
_cell.length_b   1.000
_cell.length_c   1.000
_cell.angle_alpha   90.00
_cell.angle_beta   90.00
_cell.angle_gamma   90.00
#
_symmetry.space_group_name_H-M   'P 1'
#
loop_
_entity.id
_entity.type
_entity.pdbx_description
1 polymer ?
#
loop_
_entity_poly.entity_id
_entity_poly.type
_entity_poly.pdbx_seq_one_letter_code
_entity_poly.pdbx_strand_id
1 'polypeptide(L)' 'MADISPIPGDNDREKVMNLLKKTGVAAVPGNAFYNTDGDTNIARFCFGKKMPVLQEACERLETRLQL' A
#
# COMPACT_ATOMS: atom_id res chain seq x y z
N MET A 1 -10.16 -2.75 -1.05
CA MET A 1 -8.78 -2.94 -1.55
C MET A 1 -8.46 -1.76 -2.45
N ALA A 2 -7.19 -1.41 -2.64
CA ALA A 2 -6.74 -0.26 -3.41
C ALA A 2 -5.73 -0.72 -4.47
N ASP A 3 -5.81 -0.15 -5.67
CA ASP A 3 -4.85 -0.39 -6.75
C ASP A 3 -3.48 0.21 -6.39
N ILE A 4 -2.43 -0.58 -6.59
CA ILE A 4 -1.02 -0.20 -6.37
C ILE A 4 -0.17 -0.36 -7.63
N SER A 5 -0.78 -0.53 -8.81
CA SER A 5 -0.09 -0.59 -10.11
C SER A 5 0.95 0.52 -10.33
N PRO A 6 0.73 1.78 -9.90
CA PRO A 6 1.72 2.84 -10.07
C PRO A 6 2.98 2.67 -9.21
N ILE A 7 2.94 1.85 -8.15
CA ILE A 7 4.06 1.70 -7.23
C ILE A 7 5.11 0.75 -7.85
N PRO A 8 6.40 1.13 -7.90
CA PRO A 8 7.44 0.24 -8.42
C PRO A 8 7.58 -1.06 -7.62
N GLY A 9 7.81 -2.18 -8.32
CA GLY A 9 8.06 -3.51 -7.75
C GLY A 9 7.54 -4.60 -8.67
N ASP A 10 8.11 -5.81 -8.56
CA ASP A 10 7.78 -6.92 -9.46
C ASP A 10 6.52 -7.69 -9.00
N ASN A 11 6.08 -7.45 -7.77
CA ASN A 11 4.91 -8.09 -7.16
C ASN A 11 4.29 -7.23 -6.04
N ASP A 12 3.06 -7.56 -5.61
CA ASP A 12 2.32 -6.88 -4.55
C ASP A 12 3.18 -6.67 -3.28
N ARG A 13 3.96 -7.68 -2.90
CA ARG A 13 4.80 -7.62 -1.69
C ARG A 13 5.87 -6.55 -1.84
N GLU A 14 6.59 -6.52 -2.93
CA GLU A 14 7.61 -5.50 -3.20
C GLU A 14 7.01 -4.10 -3.29
N LYS A 15 5.87 -3.95 -3.96
CA LYS A 15 5.15 -2.67 -4.06
C LYS A 15 4.74 -2.15 -2.68
N VAL A 16 4.15 -2.98 -1.84
CA VAL A 16 3.79 -2.61 -0.46
C VAL A 16 5.03 -2.31 0.39
N MET A 17 6.14 -3.02 0.20
CA MET A 17 7.39 -2.71 0.90
C MET A 17 7.98 -1.36 0.44
N ASN A 18 7.90 -1.04 -0.85
CA ASN A 18 8.35 0.25 -1.38
C ASN A 18 7.47 1.40 -0.90
N LEU A 19 6.15 1.21 -0.86
CA LEU A 19 5.20 2.13 -0.23
C LEU A 19 5.61 2.42 1.22
N LEU A 20 5.79 1.38 2.02
CA LEU A 20 6.15 1.50 3.44
C LEU A 20 7.47 2.25 3.62
N LYS A 21 8.50 1.89 2.85
CA LYS A 21 9.82 2.54 2.92
C LYS A 21 9.76 4.03 2.59
N LYS A 22 8.97 4.42 1.58
CA LYS A 22 8.87 5.82 1.12
C LYS A 22 8.00 6.68 2.04
N THR A 23 6.85 6.16 2.46
CA THR A 23 5.81 6.99 3.11
C THR A 23 5.72 6.75 4.62
N GLY A 24 6.18 5.59 5.10
CA GLY A 24 5.95 5.13 6.45
C GLY A 24 4.53 4.60 6.68
N VAL A 25 3.73 4.41 5.63
CA VAL A 25 2.37 3.86 5.70
C VAL A 25 2.38 2.40 5.27
N ALA A 26 1.90 1.52 6.14
CA ALA A 26 1.83 0.09 5.89
C ALA A 26 0.51 -0.32 5.23
N ALA A 27 0.57 -1.33 4.36
CA ALA A 27 -0.59 -2.01 3.80
C ALA A 27 -0.36 -3.54 3.79
N VAL A 28 -1.40 -4.33 3.54
CA VAL A 28 -1.29 -5.78 3.34
C VAL A 28 -1.35 -6.07 1.83
N PRO A 29 -0.39 -6.80 1.25
CA PRO A 29 -0.41 -7.13 -0.17
C PRO A 29 -1.56 -8.09 -0.52
N GLY A 30 -2.10 -7.99 -1.74
CA GLY A 30 -3.24 -8.78 -2.19
C GLY A 30 -2.98 -10.28 -2.24
N ASN A 31 -1.77 -10.67 -2.64
CA ASN A 31 -1.31 -12.07 -2.60
C ASN A 31 -1.33 -12.72 -1.20
N ALA A 32 -1.55 -11.96 -0.11
CA ALA A 32 -1.79 -12.53 1.21
C ALA A 32 -3.20 -13.16 1.35
N PHE A 33 -4.13 -12.85 0.43
CA PHE A 33 -5.52 -13.33 0.45
C PHE A 33 -5.84 -14.28 -0.71
N TYR A 34 -5.05 -14.23 -1.78
CA TYR A 34 -5.27 -15.00 -2.99
C TYR A 34 -4.02 -15.81 -3.32
N ASN A 35 -4.17 -17.12 -3.48
CA ASN A 35 -3.15 -17.98 -4.05
C ASN A 35 -3.23 -17.88 -5.58
N THR A 36 -2.91 -16.72 -6.13
CA THR A 36 -2.81 -16.49 -7.57
C THR A 36 -1.36 -16.61 -8.01
N ASP A 37 -1.14 -17.28 -9.14
CA ASP A 37 0.15 -17.28 -9.84
C ASP A 37 0.35 -15.90 -10.50
N GLY A 38 0.65 -14.87 -9.70
CA GLY A 38 0.91 -13.53 -10.20
C GLY A 38 0.62 -12.39 -9.22
N ASP A 39 0.99 -11.19 -9.65
CA ASP A 39 0.73 -9.93 -8.96
C ASP A 39 -0.73 -9.51 -9.12
N THR A 40 -1.40 -9.18 -8.02
CA THR A 40 -2.79 -8.72 -8.04
C THR A 40 -2.89 -7.21 -8.21
N ASN A 41 -1.77 -6.48 -8.08
CA ASN A 41 -1.71 -5.02 -8.07
C ASN A 41 -2.66 -4.39 -7.04
N ILE A 42 -2.95 -5.08 -5.94
CA ILE A 42 -3.86 -4.57 -4.92
C ILE A 42 -3.27 -4.66 -3.53
N ALA A 43 -3.58 -3.66 -2.71
CA ALA A 43 -3.27 -3.65 -1.29
C ALA A 43 -4.51 -3.38 -0.44
N ARG A 44 -4.47 -3.85 0.81
CA ARG A 44 -5.49 -3.58 1.82
C ARG A 44 -4.93 -2.68 2.93
N PHE A 45 -5.59 -1.55 3.14
CA PHE A 45 -5.37 -0.67 4.28
C PHE A 45 -6.38 -0.97 5.40
N CYS A 46 -6.00 -0.67 6.65
CA CYS A 46 -6.88 -0.79 7.80
C CYS A 46 -7.35 0.59 8.25
N PHE A 47 -8.66 0.85 8.11
CA PHE A 47 -9.30 2.11 8.50
C PHE A 47 -9.76 2.13 9.98
N GLY A 48 -9.57 1.04 10.73
CA GLY A 48 -9.89 0.95 12.16
C GLY A 48 -8.89 1.71 13.04
N LYS A 49 -8.69 3.00 12.75
CA LYS A 49 -7.77 3.92 13.44
C LYS A 49 -8.50 5.23 13.78
N LYS A 50 -7.93 6.02 14.69
CA LYS A 50 -8.45 7.36 15.00
C LYS A 50 -8.29 8.27 13.78
N MET A 51 -9.22 9.22 13.59
CA MET A 51 -9.20 10.15 12.44
C MET A 51 -7.84 10.85 12.23
N PRO A 52 -7.14 11.36 13.28
CA PRO A 52 -5.84 11.98 13.08
C PRO A 52 -4.78 11.06 12.46
N VAL A 53 -4.83 9.76 12.76
CA VAL A 53 -3.90 8.76 12.18
C VAL A 53 -4.20 8.54 10.70
N LEU A 54 -5.47 8.56 10.32
CA LEU A 54 -5.88 8.41 8.92
C LEU A 54 -5.49 9.65 8.10
N GLN A 55 -5.70 10.85 8.66
CA GLN A 55 -5.29 12.11 8.03
C GLN A 55 -3.78 12.17 7.81
N GLU A 56 -2.99 11.86 8.84
CA GLU A 56 -1.53 11.81 8.72
C GLU A 56 -1.08 10.78 7.67
N ALA A 57 -1.73 9.62 7.60
CA ALA A 57 -1.43 8.63 6.57
C ALA A 57 -1.72 9.18 5.16
N CYS A 58 -2.85 9.84 4.94
CA CYS A 58 -3.17 10.48 3.66
C CYS A 58 -2.13 11.54 3.28
N GLU A 59 -1.79 12.44 4.20
CA GLU A 59 -0.78 13.49 3.97
C GLU A 59 0.59 12.89 3.59
N ARG A 60 1.03 11.84 4.29
CA ARG A 60 2.28 11.12 3.96
C ARG A 60 2.23 10.47 2.59
N LEU A 61 1.09 9.91 2.20
CA LEU A 61 0.90 9.32 0.87
C LEU A 61 0.98 10.42 -0.20
N GLU A 62 0.24 11.51 -0.06
CA GLU A 62 0.22 12.62 -1.03
C GLU A 62 1.59 13.29 -1.19
N THR A 63 2.33 13.48 -0.10
CA THR A 63 3.59 14.24 -0.12
C THR A 63 4.81 13.40 -0.46
N ARG A 64 4.79 12.08 -0.18
CA ARG A 64 5.99 11.21 -0.28
C ARG A 64 5.86 10.11 -1.33
N LEU A 65 4.64 9.82 -1.78
CA LEU A 65 4.40 8.90 -2.89
C LEU A 65 4.39 9.70 -4.19
N GLN A 66 5.57 10.16 -4.62
CA GLN A 66 5.75 10.70 -5.97
C GLN A 66 5.73 9.51 -6.93
N LEU A 67 4.61 9.37 -7.65
CA LEU A 67 4.37 8.38 -8.69
C LEU A 67 4.80 8.93 -10.05
#